data_AF-A0A7J4MXK3-F1
#
_entry.id   AF-A0A7J4MXK3-F1
#
_cell.length_a   1.000
_cell.length_b   1.000
_cell.length_c   1.000
_cell.angle_alpha   90.00
_cell.angle_beta   90.00
_cell.angle_gamma   90.00
#
_symmetry.space_group_name_H-M   'P 1'
#
loop_
_entity.id
_entity.type
_entity.pdbx_description
1 polymer ?
#
loop_
_entity_poly.entity_id
_entity_poly.type
_entity_poly.pdbx_seq_one_letter_code
_entity_poly.pdbx_strand_id
1 'polypeptide(L)'
;MEILRPSDLKERFQDPWISPYRKVLTMVDRDMVEILEYHPCVSGSEWMIYQYQRSSRLIERARRDGNRHSYLARTGKAPIELQASLNAAGIEEVAVEGDEVRVVHAGLAGAGVGAAMCRGMAEGVKRIELYEVGGGSKPGRAAVITPRLEKVVIGIDDTDTPESGATWTLANNIGLEARKQGFEYIDHVTVQLYPHNPHKTQNCVSVALAFAVRPGEADKLVALVRDLLRDNTLSDKTAMAVLRGIVVPEKLREYSAKSKRTLMEVEEAEGVARELGVELIEVTGSQGKIGALAALGLYDDPEEAARVYY
;
A
#
# COMPACT_ATOMS: atom_id res chain seq x y z
N MET A 1 23.27 12.69 19.21
CA MET A 1 22.23 11.88 18.54
C MET A 1 21.85 10.76 19.50
N GLU A 2 20.60 10.75 19.95
CA GLU A 2 20.07 9.70 20.83
C GLU A 2 19.28 8.70 19.98
N ILE A 3 19.39 7.41 20.28
CA ILE A 3 18.68 6.33 19.59
C ILE A 3 17.72 5.69 20.57
N LEU A 4 16.44 5.59 20.21
CA LEU A 4 15.40 5.04 21.07
C LEU A 4 14.60 3.96 20.33
N ARG A 5 14.39 2.82 20.98
CA ARG A 5 13.54 1.74 20.47
C ARG A 5 12.08 1.97 20.89
N PRO A 6 11.10 1.31 20.23
CA PRO A 6 9.70 1.40 20.62
C PRO A 6 9.44 1.07 22.10
N SER A 7 10.19 0.14 22.70
CA SER A 7 10.11 -0.19 24.13
C SER A 7 10.54 0.99 25.01
N ASP A 8 11.68 1.59 24.70
CA ASP A 8 12.25 2.70 25.46
C ASP A 8 11.32 3.91 25.41
N LEU A 9 10.73 4.15 24.23
CA LEU A 9 9.75 5.22 24.03
C LEU A 9 8.50 5.01 24.89
N LYS A 10 7.92 3.80 24.87
CA LYS A 10 6.71 3.47 25.63
C LYS A 10 6.92 3.53 27.14
N GLU A 11 8.12 3.19 27.61
CA GLU A 11 8.46 3.28 29.03
C GLU A 11 8.65 4.75 29.45
N ARG A 12 9.41 5.52 28.66
CA ARG A 12 9.83 6.89 29.02
C ARG A 12 8.76 7.95 28.80
N PHE A 13 7.93 7.81 27.78
CA PHE A 13 7.02 8.87 27.34
C PHE A 13 5.56 8.43 27.50
N GLN A 14 5.03 8.67 28.69
CA GLN A 14 3.63 8.42 29.07
C GLN A 14 2.82 9.71 29.24
N ASP A 15 3.37 10.83 28.76
CA ASP A 15 2.74 12.14 28.85
C ASP A 15 1.45 12.22 28.02
N PRO A 16 0.46 13.03 28.44
CA PRO A 16 -0.80 13.20 27.72
C PRO A 16 -0.66 13.83 26.32
N TRP A 17 0.55 14.26 25.95
CA TRP A 17 0.88 14.91 24.68
C TRP A 17 1.36 13.93 23.60
N ILE A 18 1.48 12.65 23.94
CA ILE A 18 1.91 11.60 23.02
C ILE A 18 0.69 10.85 22.49
N SER A 19 0.59 10.73 21.18
CA SER A 19 -0.48 10.01 20.49
C SER A 19 0.14 8.96 19.56
N PRO A 20 0.44 7.75 20.06
CA PRO A 20 1.18 6.74 19.31
C PRO A 20 0.45 6.29 18.05
N TYR A 21 1.21 6.11 16.98
CA TYR A 21 0.72 5.49 15.75
C TYR A 21 0.53 4.01 15.99
N ARG A 22 -0.48 3.41 15.33
CA ARG A 22 -0.71 1.97 15.46
C ARG A 22 0.37 1.16 14.76
N LYS A 23 0.67 1.52 13.52
CA LYS A 23 1.61 0.80 12.65
C LYS A 23 2.23 1.77 11.63
N VAL A 24 3.50 1.54 11.29
CA VAL A 24 4.21 2.21 10.20
C VAL A 24 4.91 1.14 9.35
N LEU A 25 4.69 1.17 8.04
CA LEU A 25 5.32 0.29 7.07
C LEU A 25 5.97 1.12 5.97
N THR A 26 7.09 0.64 5.42
CA THR A 26 7.77 1.27 4.29
C THR A 26 8.08 0.22 3.23
N MET A 27 7.46 0.36 2.07
CA MET A 27 7.76 -0.48 0.91
C MET A 27 8.66 0.29 -0.04
N VAL A 28 9.62 -0.40 -0.65
CA VAL A 28 10.62 0.21 -1.55
C VAL A 28 10.50 -0.40 -2.93
N ASP A 29 10.52 0.44 -3.95
CA ASP A 29 10.58 0.09 -5.35
C ASP A 29 11.53 1.05 -6.08
N ARG A 30 12.76 0.60 -6.36
CA ARG A 30 13.84 1.43 -6.92
C ARG A 30 14.10 2.69 -6.08
N ASP A 31 13.88 3.87 -6.65
CA ASP A 31 14.02 5.19 -6.01
C ASP A 31 12.72 5.67 -5.34
N MET A 32 11.66 4.87 -5.36
CA MET A 32 10.37 5.18 -4.76
C MET A 32 10.18 4.43 -3.44
N VAL A 33 9.59 5.11 -2.46
CA VAL A 33 9.18 4.55 -1.18
C VAL A 33 7.73 4.89 -0.93
N GLU A 34 6.92 3.89 -0.64
CA GLU A 34 5.56 4.08 -0.11
C GLU A 34 5.60 3.91 1.40
N ILE A 35 5.27 4.98 2.11
CA ILE A 35 5.20 5.04 3.56
C ILE A 35 3.73 4.93 3.95
N LEU A 36 3.37 3.86 4.65
CA LEU A 36 2.03 3.64 5.18
C LEU A 36 2.01 3.83 6.68
N GLU A 37 1.12 4.70 7.16
CA GLU A 37 1.01 5.04 8.57
C GLU A 37 -0.44 4.91 9.05
N TYR A 38 -0.65 4.25 10.18
CA TYR A 38 -1.98 4.12 10.79
C TYR A 38 -2.10 5.11 11.96
N HIS A 39 -2.68 6.27 11.66
CA HIS A 39 -2.78 7.41 12.55
C HIS A 39 -3.86 7.23 13.63
N PRO A 40 -3.65 7.66 14.89
CA PRO A 40 -4.64 7.55 15.95
C PRO A 40 -5.80 8.56 15.82
N CYS A 41 -5.54 9.74 15.24
CA CYS A 41 -6.55 10.79 15.05
C CYS A 41 -7.02 10.84 13.60
N VAL A 42 -8.16 10.21 13.27
CA VAL A 42 -8.65 10.07 11.89
C VAL A 42 -8.82 11.42 11.18
N SER A 43 -9.75 12.26 11.66
CA SER A 43 -10.08 13.53 10.99
C SER A 43 -9.00 14.60 11.14
N GLY A 44 -8.42 14.75 12.34
CA GLY A 44 -7.41 15.77 12.62
C GLY A 44 -6.10 15.58 11.82
N SER A 45 -5.85 14.36 11.36
CA SER A 45 -4.64 14.02 10.61
C SER A 45 -4.63 14.48 9.15
N GLU A 46 -5.77 14.96 8.63
CA GLU A 46 -5.85 15.62 7.33
C GLU A 46 -4.88 16.80 7.23
N TRP A 47 -4.66 17.50 8.35
CA TRP A 47 -3.69 18.59 8.42
C TRP A 47 -2.28 18.11 8.03
N MET A 48 -1.86 16.92 8.47
CA MET A 48 -0.53 16.40 8.11
C MET A 48 -0.44 16.01 6.65
N ILE A 49 -1.49 15.40 6.08
CA ILE A 49 -1.53 15.03 4.66
C ILE A 49 -1.36 16.29 3.80
N TYR A 50 -2.16 17.31 4.09
CA TYR A 50 -2.10 18.60 3.41
C TYR A 50 -0.74 19.30 3.57
N GLN A 51 -0.20 19.32 4.79
CA GLN A 51 1.06 20.00 5.07
C GLN A 51 2.25 19.27 4.46
N TYR A 52 2.38 17.97 4.69
CA TYR A 52 3.54 17.19 4.27
C TYR A 52 3.66 17.19 2.75
N GLN A 53 2.56 17.03 2.02
CA GLN A 53 2.58 17.07 0.56
C GLN A 53 3.06 18.42 0.00
N ARG A 54 2.80 19.53 0.72
CA ARG A 54 3.21 20.87 0.28
C ARG A 54 4.63 21.24 0.71
N SER A 55 5.03 20.82 1.91
CA SER A 55 6.32 21.18 2.50
C SER A 55 7.45 20.24 2.03
N SER A 56 7.13 18.98 1.74
CA SER A 56 8.12 17.92 1.48
C SER A 56 8.29 17.73 -0.03
N ARG A 57 9.40 18.23 -0.59
CA ARG A 57 9.69 18.11 -2.03
C ARG A 57 9.85 16.66 -2.51
N LEU A 58 10.10 15.73 -1.59
CA LEU A 58 10.27 14.31 -1.90
C LEU A 58 8.93 13.59 -2.10
N ILE A 59 7.81 14.15 -1.60
CA ILE A 59 6.49 13.51 -1.66
C ILE A 59 5.85 13.83 -3.00
N GLU A 60 5.62 12.79 -3.80
CA GLU A 60 4.90 12.87 -5.09
C GLU A 60 3.38 12.85 -4.88
N ARG A 61 2.93 12.06 -3.89
CA ARG A 61 1.50 11.87 -3.61
C ARG A 61 1.30 11.59 -2.13
N ALA A 62 0.33 12.26 -1.52
CA ALA A 62 -0.15 11.93 -0.19
C ALA A 62 -1.66 11.62 -0.27
N ARG A 63 -2.10 10.56 0.41
CA ARG A 63 -3.52 10.18 0.49
C ARG A 63 -3.88 9.75 1.88
N ARG A 64 -5.13 9.99 2.26
CA ARG A 64 -5.75 9.46 3.47
C ARG A 64 -6.94 8.60 3.11
N ASP A 65 -7.00 7.42 3.71
CA ASP A 65 -8.15 6.54 3.69
C ASP A 65 -8.48 6.15 5.14
N GLY A 66 -9.55 6.73 5.68
CA GLY A 66 -9.86 6.63 7.10
C GLY A 66 -8.67 7.03 7.98
N ASN A 67 -8.16 6.09 8.76
CA ASN A 67 -7.01 6.30 9.64
C ASN A 67 -5.66 5.91 9.01
N ARG A 68 -5.65 5.44 7.76
CA ARG A 68 -4.45 5.06 7.02
C ARG A 68 -3.99 6.23 6.16
N HIS A 69 -2.71 6.55 6.28
CA HIS A 69 -2.00 7.55 5.48
C HIS A 69 -1.06 6.83 4.53
N SER A 70 -1.03 7.25 3.27
CA SER A 70 -0.04 6.80 2.29
C SER A 70 0.72 8.00 1.75
N TYR A 71 2.04 7.96 1.86
CA TYR A 71 2.94 8.90 1.20
C TYR A 71 3.78 8.13 0.19
N LEU A 72 3.67 8.51 -1.07
CA LEU A 72 4.58 8.07 -2.12
C LEU A 72 5.70 9.11 -2.25
N ALA A 73 6.92 8.72 -1.91
CA ALA A 73 8.07 9.63 -1.87
C ALA A 73 9.25 9.09 -2.66
N ARG A 74 10.08 9.99 -3.20
CA ARG A 74 11.39 9.65 -3.75
C ARG A 74 12.44 9.55 -2.66
N THR A 75 13.38 8.63 -2.83
CA THR A 75 14.62 8.63 -2.05
C THR A 75 15.44 9.88 -2.34
N GLY A 76 16.04 10.46 -1.32
CA GLY A 76 16.85 11.67 -1.43
C GLY A 76 16.77 12.53 -0.17
N LYS A 77 17.39 13.70 -0.25
CA LYS A 77 17.41 14.70 0.82
C LYS A 77 17.01 16.06 0.25
N ALA A 78 15.96 16.64 0.80
CA ALA A 78 15.46 17.96 0.48
C ALA A 78 15.09 18.70 1.78
N PRO A 79 15.98 19.56 2.31
CA PRO A 79 15.71 20.32 3.52
C PRO A 79 14.44 21.15 3.42
N ILE A 80 13.72 21.31 4.54
CA ILE A 80 12.49 22.08 4.62
C ILE A 80 12.79 23.39 5.36
N GLU A 81 12.40 24.50 4.74
CA GLU A 81 12.36 25.79 5.42
C GLU A 81 11.10 25.86 6.29
N LEU A 82 11.27 25.54 7.57
CA LEU A 82 10.17 25.47 8.52
C LEU A 82 9.64 26.86 8.86
N GLN A 83 8.35 27.08 8.60
CA GLN A 83 7.65 28.31 8.95
C GLN A 83 6.34 27.98 9.64
N ALA A 84 6.14 28.56 10.82
CA ALA A 84 4.91 28.38 11.59
C ALA A 84 3.68 28.72 10.75
N SER A 85 2.62 27.92 10.88
CA SER A 85 1.35 28.03 10.16
C SER A 85 1.39 27.81 8.63
N LEU A 86 2.56 27.89 7.98
CA LEU A 86 2.68 27.75 6.52
C LEU A 86 3.32 26.41 6.11
N ASN A 87 4.53 26.13 6.60
CA ASN A 87 5.31 24.93 6.32
C ASN A 87 5.81 24.36 7.65
N ALA A 88 4.89 23.95 8.52
CA ALA A 88 5.21 23.67 9.91
C ALA A 88 5.82 22.28 10.14
N ALA A 89 5.67 21.34 9.20
CA ALA A 89 6.22 19.99 9.29
C ALA A 89 6.30 19.29 7.93
N GLY A 90 7.14 18.27 7.81
CA GLY A 90 7.26 17.43 6.61
C GLY A 90 8.37 16.38 6.71
N ILE A 91 8.70 15.78 5.57
CA ILE A 91 9.77 14.79 5.38
C ILE A 91 10.93 15.47 4.63
N GLU A 92 12.10 15.57 5.28
CA GLU A 92 13.32 16.17 4.71
C GLU A 92 14.20 15.16 4.00
N GLU A 93 14.10 13.88 4.37
CA GLU A 93 14.96 12.83 3.82
C GLU A 93 14.25 11.49 3.83
N VAL A 94 14.42 10.75 2.74
CA VAL A 94 14.05 9.34 2.63
C VAL A 94 15.28 8.61 2.10
N ALA A 95 15.82 7.69 2.89
CA ALA A 95 16.99 6.90 2.52
C ALA A 95 16.71 5.42 2.69
N VAL A 96 17.25 4.60 1.78
CA VAL A 96 17.20 3.13 1.86
C VAL A 96 18.62 2.64 2.06
N GLU A 97 18.88 2.02 3.19
CA GLU A 97 20.21 1.55 3.61
C GLU A 97 20.14 0.07 3.93
N GLY A 98 20.56 -0.78 2.99
CA GLY A 98 20.48 -2.23 3.15
C GLY A 98 19.03 -2.72 3.31
N ASP A 99 18.72 -3.26 4.48
CA ASP A 99 17.41 -3.79 4.89
C ASP A 99 16.56 -2.77 5.67
N GLU A 100 16.97 -1.50 5.72
CA GLU A 100 16.27 -0.45 6.46
C GLU A 100 15.86 0.72 5.57
N VAL A 101 14.76 1.36 5.96
CA VAL A 101 14.33 2.64 5.42
C VAL A 101 14.41 3.68 6.53
N ARG A 102 15.08 4.79 6.26
CA ARG A 102 15.17 5.96 7.14
C ARG A 102 14.29 7.06 6.57
N VAL A 103 13.32 7.52 7.36
CA VAL A 103 12.48 8.68 7.02
C VAL A 103 12.74 9.78 8.04
N VAL A 104 13.29 10.90 7.61
CA VAL A 104 13.60 12.04 8.50
C VAL A 104 12.44 13.03 8.47
N HIS A 105 11.78 13.15 9.62
CA HIS A 105 10.73 14.12 9.85
C HIS A 105 11.32 15.39 10.46
N ALA A 106 10.85 16.53 9.95
CA ALA A 106 11.17 17.85 10.50
C ALA A 106 9.88 18.59 10.83
N GLY A 107 9.90 19.40 11.89
CA GLY A 107 8.75 20.23 12.21
C GLY A 107 8.93 21.14 13.42
N LEU A 108 8.02 22.11 13.53
CA LEU A 108 7.87 23.05 14.65
C LEU A 108 6.77 22.55 15.60
N ALA A 109 6.67 23.14 16.79
CA ALA A 109 5.59 22.87 17.76
C ALA A 109 5.41 21.39 18.12
N GLY A 110 6.52 20.62 18.17
CA GLY A 110 6.49 19.19 18.43
C GLY A 110 6.14 18.33 17.21
N ALA A 111 5.81 18.92 16.06
CA ALA A 111 5.52 18.19 14.82
C ALA A 111 6.76 17.56 14.16
N GLY A 112 7.97 17.87 14.64
CA GLY A 112 9.21 17.15 14.32
C GLY A 112 9.44 15.99 15.29
N VAL A 113 9.97 16.30 16.47
CA VAL A 113 10.37 15.30 17.47
C VAL A 113 9.18 14.56 18.09
N GLY A 114 8.13 15.27 18.48
CA GLY A 114 6.92 14.64 19.04
C GLY A 114 6.23 13.74 18.01
N ALA A 115 6.19 14.16 16.75
CA ALA A 115 5.65 13.32 15.66
C ALA A 115 6.51 12.07 15.39
N ALA A 116 7.84 12.20 15.45
CA ALA A 116 8.75 11.06 15.35
C ALA A 116 8.67 10.13 16.56
N MET A 117 8.48 10.65 17.78
CA MET A 117 8.22 9.84 18.98
C MET A 117 6.91 9.07 18.86
N CYS A 118 5.83 9.72 18.38
CA CYS A 118 4.54 9.09 18.16
C CYS A 118 4.61 7.97 17.11
N ARG A 119 5.33 8.20 15.99
CA ARG A 119 5.64 7.15 15.00
C ARG A 119 6.53 6.06 15.58
N GLY A 120 7.52 6.46 16.37
CA GLY A 120 8.53 5.59 16.97
C GLY A 120 7.99 4.46 17.85
N MET A 121 6.78 4.63 18.40
CA MET A 121 6.11 3.63 19.22
C MET A 121 5.28 2.61 18.41
N ALA A 122 5.13 2.82 17.10
CA ALA A 122 4.27 2.03 16.25
C ALA A 122 4.81 0.62 15.98
N GLU A 123 3.91 -0.32 15.71
CA GLU A 123 4.27 -1.60 15.11
C GLU A 123 4.97 -1.36 13.77
N GLY A 124 6.03 -2.12 13.47
CA GLY A 124 6.82 -1.98 12.25
C GLY A 124 8.00 -0.99 12.33
N VAL A 125 8.12 -0.21 13.40
CA VAL A 125 9.31 0.64 13.62
C VAL A 125 10.40 -0.10 14.38
N LYS A 126 11.65 -0.03 13.91
CA LYS A 126 12.84 -0.59 14.59
C LYS A 126 13.35 0.34 15.67
N ARG A 127 13.48 1.63 15.35
CA ARG A 127 14.01 2.69 16.23
C ARG A 127 13.72 4.08 15.68
N ILE A 128 13.96 5.09 16.50
CA ILE A 128 14.11 6.47 16.07
C ILE A 128 15.51 6.99 16.37
N GLU A 129 15.97 7.95 15.56
CA GLU A 129 17.23 8.66 15.76
C GLU A 129 16.92 10.15 15.95
N LEU A 130 17.18 10.68 17.15
CA LEU A 130 16.94 12.08 17.49
C LEU A 130 18.15 12.93 17.08
N TYR A 131 17.93 13.84 16.14
CA TYR A 131 18.97 14.75 15.63
C TYR A 131 18.93 16.11 16.32
N GLU A 132 17.74 16.71 16.39
CA GLU A 132 17.51 18.02 16.97
C GLU A 132 16.25 17.96 17.84
N VAL A 133 16.43 18.04 19.16
CA VAL A 133 15.32 18.00 20.13
C VAL A 133 14.71 19.40 20.24
N GLY A 134 13.85 19.74 19.27
CA GLY A 134 13.02 20.96 19.28
C GLY A 134 11.80 20.87 20.20
N GLY A 135 11.05 21.97 20.29
CA GLY A 135 9.84 22.09 21.11
C GLY A 135 9.32 23.54 21.10
N GLY A 136 7.99 23.72 21.14
CA GLY A 136 7.39 25.05 20.95
C GLY A 136 7.77 25.65 19.59
N SER A 137 8.40 26.82 19.56
CA SER A 137 8.84 27.46 18.31
C SER A 137 10.17 26.93 17.74
N LYS A 138 10.85 26.02 18.44
CA LYS A 138 12.15 25.49 17.97
C LYS A 138 11.96 24.33 17.00
N PRO A 139 12.75 24.27 15.90
CA PRO A 139 12.72 23.15 14.97
C PRO A 139 13.15 21.86 15.66
N GLY A 140 12.47 20.77 15.32
CA GLY A 140 12.82 19.42 15.74
C GLY A 140 13.02 18.52 14.55
N ARG A 141 14.02 17.64 14.62
CA ARG A 141 14.36 16.67 13.56
C ARG A 141 14.64 15.32 14.15
N ALA A 142 14.00 14.30 13.58
CA ALA A 142 14.20 12.93 14.00
C ALA A 142 13.90 11.97 12.84
N ALA A 143 14.67 10.89 12.77
CA ALA A 143 14.44 9.82 11.84
C ALA A 143 13.59 8.72 12.45
N VAL A 144 12.66 8.18 11.67
CA VAL A 144 11.95 6.92 11.94
C VAL A 144 12.57 5.86 11.05
N ILE A 145 13.01 4.75 11.65
CA ILE A 145 13.69 3.66 10.96
C ILE A 145 12.79 2.42 10.98
N THR A 146 12.47 1.92 9.80
CA THR A 146 11.63 0.75 9.57
C THR A 146 12.39 -0.32 8.77
N PRO A 147 11.99 -1.59 8.84
CA PRO A 147 12.47 -2.59 7.89
C PRO A 147 12.06 -2.20 6.47
N ARG A 148 12.93 -2.51 5.51
CA ARG A 148 12.59 -2.48 4.09
C ARG A 148 11.63 -3.62 3.77
N LEU A 149 10.48 -3.26 3.19
CA LEU A 149 9.50 -4.20 2.66
C LEU A 149 9.38 -4.02 1.14
N GLU A 150 8.77 -5.01 0.49
CA GLU A 150 8.40 -4.99 -0.91
C GLU A 150 6.87 -4.99 -1.00
N LYS A 151 6.33 -4.29 -2.00
CA LYS A 151 4.90 -4.33 -2.28
C LYS A 151 4.61 -5.43 -3.29
N VAL A 152 3.62 -6.26 -2.98
CA VAL A 152 3.10 -7.29 -3.88
C VAL A 152 1.60 -7.11 -3.97
N VAL A 153 1.08 -6.95 -5.19
CA VAL A 153 -0.35 -6.86 -5.46
C VAL A 153 -0.78 -8.08 -6.24
N ILE A 154 -1.82 -8.75 -5.77
CA ILE A 154 -2.36 -9.95 -6.37
C ILE A 154 -3.76 -9.65 -6.89
N GLY A 155 -3.93 -9.71 -8.19
CA GLY A 155 -5.23 -9.67 -8.86
C GLY A 155 -5.85 -11.05 -8.90
N ILE A 156 -7.15 -11.17 -8.68
CA ILE A 156 -7.91 -12.42 -8.58
C ILE A 156 -9.23 -12.22 -9.32
N ASP A 157 -9.63 -13.21 -10.11
CA ASP A 157 -10.94 -13.18 -10.77
C ASP A 157 -11.48 -14.59 -11.03
N ASP A 158 -12.77 -14.65 -11.32
CA ASP A 158 -13.54 -15.83 -11.72
C ASP A 158 -13.42 -16.96 -10.69
N THR A 159 -13.87 -16.69 -9.45
CA THR A 159 -13.82 -17.66 -8.34
C THR A 159 -15.17 -18.20 -7.89
N ASP A 160 -16.25 -17.51 -8.26
CA ASP A 160 -17.65 -17.83 -7.95
C ASP A 160 -18.38 -18.40 -9.18
N THR A 161 -19.55 -19.00 -8.96
CA THR A 161 -20.46 -19.45 -10.03
C THR A 161 -21.75 -18.63 -10.01
N PRO A 162 -22.60 -18.70 -11.05
CA PRO A 162 -23.90 -18.03 -11.02
C PRO A 162 -24.80 -18.44 -9.84
N GLU A 163 -24.61 -19.63 -9.29
CA GLU A 163 -25.42 -20.19 -8.21
C GLU A 163 -24.84 -19.96 -6.81
N SER A 164 -23.52 -19.73 -6.68
CA SER A 164 -22.86 -19.70 -5.37
C SER A 164 -21.52 -18.97 -5.36
N GLY A 165 -21.20 -18.38 -4.20
CA GLY A 165 -19.94 -17.71 -3.94
C GLY A 165 -19.96 -16.21 -4.26
N ALA A 166 -18.85 -15.54 -3.92
CA ALA A 166 -18.59 -14.17 -4.30
C ALA A 166 -17.07 -13.93 -4.28
N THR A 167 -16.50 -13.50 -5.41
CA THR A 167 -15.05 -13.34 -5.55
C THR A 167 -14.43 -12.42 -4.50
N TRP A 168 -15.08 -11.30 -4.16
CA TRP A 168 -14.59 -10.39 -3.11
C TRP A 168 -14.52 -11.04 -1.72
N THR A 169 -15.50 -11.87 -1.35
CA THR A 169 -15.52 -12.52 -0.03
C THR A 169 -14.39 -13.53 0.09
N LEU A 170 -14.21 -14.38 -0.94
CA LEU A 170 -13.13 -15.36 -0.95
C LEU A 170 -11.76 -14.67 -0.90
N ALA A 171 -11.53 -13.69 -1.78
CA ALA A 171 -10.28 -12.95 -1.83
C ALA A 171 -9.96 -12.25 -0.49
N ASN A 172 -10.95 -11.62 0.16
CA ASN A 172 -10.73 -10.99 1.47
C ASN A 172 -10.35 -12.02 2.54
N ASN A 173 -11.02 -13.17 2.59
CA ASN A 173 -10.71 -14.23 3.54
C ASN A 173 -9.30 -14.80 3.33
N ILE A 174 -8.87 -14.94 2.07
CA ILE A 174 -7.50 -15.33 1.72
C ILE A 174 -6.49 -14.29 2.21
N GLY A 175 -6.75 -12.99 2.01
CA GLY A 175 -5.90 -11.92 2.55
C GLY A 175 -5.78 -11.96 4.07
N LEU A 176 -6.88 -12.22 4.78
CA LEU A 176 -6.89 -12.40 6.23
C LEU A 176 -6.13 -13.65 6.68
N GLU A 177 -6.20 -14.75 5.92
CA GLU A 177 -5.44 -15.97 6.22
C GLU A 177 -3.94 -15.77 6.01
N ALA A 178 -3.55 -15.12 4.91
CA ALA A 178 -2.16 -14.71 4.67
C ALA A 178 -1.63 -13.83 5.81
N ARG A 179 -2.47 -12.95 6.36
CA ARG A 179 -2.12 -12.14 7.55
C ARG A 179 -1.82 -12.99 8.78
N LYS A 180 -2.60 -14.03 9.05
CA LYS A 180 -2.32 -14.95 10.17
C LYS A 180 -0.99 -15.69 10.01
N GLN A 181 -0.55 -15.88 8.77
CA GLN A 181 0.76 -16.47 8.44
C GLN A 181 1.92 -15.46 8.46
N GLY A 182 1.65 -14.20 8.85
CA GLY A 182 2.68 -13.20 9.08
C GLY A 182 2.97 -12.25 7.91
N PHE A 183 2.16 -12.29 6.85
CA PHE A 183 2.21 -11.28 5.78
C PHE A 183 1.41 -10.02 6.17
N GLU A 184 1.86 -8.84 5.74
CA GLU A 184 1.11 -7.60 5.99
C GLU A 184 0.06 -7.41 4.90
N TYR A 185 -1.19 -7.79 5.17
CA TYR A 185 -2.34 -7.52 4.31
C TYR A 185 -2.77 -6.06 4.44
N ILE A 186 -2.59 -5.28 3.38
CA ILE A 186 -2.74 -3.81 3.37
C ILE A 186 -4.11 -3.37 2.88
N ASP A 187 -4.58 -3.95 1.77
CA ASP A 187 -5.77 -3.45 1.08
C ASP A 187 -6.50 -4.51 0.26
N HIS A 188 -7.77 -4.22 0.00
CA HIS A 188 -8.68 -4.97 -0.84
C HIS A 188 -9.41 -4.01 -1.76
N VAL A 189 -9.21 -4.12 -3.08
CA VAL A 189 -9.87 -3.26 -4.05
C VAL A 189 -10.69 -4.09 -5.01
N THR A 190 -12.01 -3.87 -4.99
CA THR A 190 -12.94 -4.45 -5.95
C THR A 190 -12.94 -3.61 -7.22
N VAL A 191 -12.67 -4.24 -8.36
CA VAL A 191 -12.61 -3.60 -9.67
C VAL A 191 -13.78 -4.06 -10.52
N GLN A 192 -14.70 -3.14 -10.77
CA GLN A 192 -15.85 -3.34 -11.63
C GLN A 192 -15.44 -3.34 -13.10
N LEU A 193 -15.67 -4.43 -13.83
CA LEU A 193 -15.35 -4.58 -15.24
C LEU A 193 -16.59 -4.33 -16.13
N TYR A 194 -16.49 -4.67 -17.42
CA TYR A 194 -17.53 -4.43 -18.42
C TYR A 194 -18.89 -5.08 -18.06
N PRO A 195 -19.94 -4.28 -17.77
CA PRO A 195 -21.23 -4.81 -17.30
C PRO A 195 -21.98 -5.63 -18.35
N HIS A 196 -21.73 -5.44 -19.64
CA HIS A 196 -22.40 -6.19 -20.70
C HIS A 196 -21.67 -7.50 -21.07
N ASN A 197 -20.66 -7.91 -20.29
CA ASN A 197 -20.03 -9.21 -20.48
C ASN A 197 -21.08 -10.35 -20.34
N PRO A 198 -21.27 -11.21 -21.37
CA PRO A 198 -22.21 -12.32 -21.30
C PRO A 198 -21.71 -13.48 -20.42
N HIS A 199 -20.42 -13.50 -20.07
CA HIS A 199 -19.78 -14.55 -19.26
C HIS A 199 -19.64 -14.18 -17.77
N LYS A 200 -20.21 -13.04 -17.34
CA LYS A 200 -20.19 -12.65 -15.93
C LYS A 200 -21.11 -13.54 -15.09
N THR A 201 -20.85 -13.62 -13.78
CA THR A 201 -21.86 -14.09 -12.81
C THR A 201 -22.96 -13.02 -12.70
N GLN A 202 -22.88 -12.14 -11.70
CA GLN A 202 -23.84 -11.04 -11.54
C GLN A 202 -23.21 -9.69 -11.87
N ASN A 203 -22.14 -9.34 -11.14
CA ASN A 203 -21.61 -7.97 -11.14
C ASN A 203 -20.35 -7.80 -11.99
N CYS A 204 -19.74 -8.85 -12.57
CA CYS A 204 -18.52 -8.71 -13.38
C CYS A 204 -17.40 -7.95 -12.64
N VAL A 205 -17.03 -8.43 -11.44
CA VAL A 205 -16.02 -7.80 -10.59
C VAL A 205 -14.82 -8.71 -10.41
N SER A 206 -13.64 -8.11 -10.50
CA SER A 206 -12.35 -8.71 -10.11
C SER A 206 -11.83 -8.04 -8.85
N VAL A 207 -10.81 -8.61 -8.21
CA VAL A 207 -10.28 -8.11 -6.93
C VAL A 207 -8.77 -7.97 -6.97
N ALA A 208 -8.23 -6.88 -6.42
CA ALA A 208 -6.81 -6.74 -6.12
C ALA A 208 -6.57 -6.75 -4.61
N LEU A 209 -5.67 -7.61 -4.15
CA LEU A 209 -5.17 -7.67 -2.78
C LEU A 209 -3.77 -7.07 -2.72
N ALA A 210 -3.54 -6.08 -1.85
CA ALA A 210 -2.22 -5.48 -1.67
C ALA A 210 -1.55 -5.97 -0.38
N PHE A 211 -0.25 -6.30 -0.47
CA PHE A 211 0.56 -6.78 0.63
C PHE A 211 1.88 -6.05 0.76
N ALA A 212 2.38 -5.92 1.99
CA ALA A 212 3.79 -5.67 2.27
C ALA A 212 4.45 -6.97 2.71
N VAL A 213 5.57 -7.30 2.07
CA VAL A 213 6.32 -8.53 2.34
C VAL A 213 7.78 -8.21 2.62
N ARG A 214 8.47 -9.06 3.38
CA ARG A 214 9.93 -8.94 3.50
C ARG A 214 10.58 -9.33 2.17
N PRO A 215 11.73 -8.74 1.81
CA PRO A 215 12.50 -9.13 0.65
C PRO A 215 12.74 -10.65 0.63
N GLY A 216 12.44 -11.29 -0.50
CA GLY A 216 12.58 -12.74 -0.68
C GLY A 216 11.39 -13.58 -0.17
N GLU A 217 10.33 -12.98 0.36
CA GLU A 217 9.12 -13.72 0.80
C GLU A 217 7.94 -13.60 -0.19
N ALA A 218 8.08 -12.82 -1.27
CA ALA A 218 7.04 -12.62 -2.28
C ALA A 218 6.53 -13.94 -2.88
N ASP A 219 7.42 -14.85 -3.28
CA ASP A 219 7.01 -16.11 -3.90
C ASP A 219 6.31 -17.06 -2.92
N LYS A 220 6.64 -16.97 -1.62
CA LYS A 220 5.91 -17.70 -0.58
C LYS A 220 4.47 -17.21 -0.46
N LEU A 221 4.26 -15.88 -0.50
CA LEU A 221 2.92 -15.28 -0.52
C LEU A 221 2.15 -15.72 -1.76
N VAL A 222 2.76 -15.65 -2.94
CA VAL A 222 2.12 -16.05 -4.21
C VAL A 222 1.70 -17.52 -4.16
N ALA A 223 2.58 -18.42 -3.70
CA ALA A 223 2.27 -19.83 -3.56
C ALA A 223 1.12 -20.07 -2.56
N LEU A 224 1.15 -19.39 -1.41
CA LEU A 224 0.08 -19.47 -0.41
C LEU A 224 -1.27 -19.04 -0.98
N VAL A 225 -1.32 -17.88 -1.65
CA VAL A 225 -2.57 -17.36 -2.23
C VAL A 225 -3.10 -18.26 -3.33
N ARG A 226 -2.22 -18.77 -4.21
CA ARG A 226 -2.59 -19.74 -5.25
C ARG A 226 -3.20 -21.01 -4.65
N ASP A 227 -2.57 -21.56 -3.63
CA ASP A 227 -3.02 -22.81 -3.00
C ASP A 227 -4.36 -22.60 -2.27
N LEU A 228 -4.52 -21.48 -1.54
CA LEU A 228 -5.80 -21.13 -0.92
C LEU A 228 -6.91 -20.90 -1.95
N LEU A 229 -6.61 -20.29 -3.10
CA LEU A 229 -7.57 -20.14 -4.20
C LEU A 229 -7.98 -21.51 -4.75
N ARG A 230 -7.01 -22.37 -5.08
CA ARG A 230 -7.26 -23.71 -5.61
C ARG A 230 -8.15 -24.54 -4.68
N ASP A 231 -7.92 -24.44 -3.38
CA ASP A 231 -8.62 -25.26 -2.39
C ASP A 231 -10.04 -24.76 -2.08
N ASN A 232 -10.37 -23.50 -2.41
CA ASN A 232 -11.64 -22.86 -1.99
C ASN A 232 -12.46 -22.26 -3.13
N THR A 233 -11.94 -22.18 -4.36
CA THR A 233 -12.71 -21.68 -5.50
C THR A 233 -13.83 -22.64 -5.89
N LEU A 234 -14.93 -22.07 -6.40
CA LEU A 234 -16.06 -22.82 -6.95
C LEU A 234 -16.03 -22.84 -8.50
N SER A 235 -15.13 -22.09 -9.13
CA SER A 235 -15.04 -21.93 -10.58
C SER A 235 -13.93 -22.80 -11.19
N ASP A 236 -14.15 -23.26 -12.42
CA ASP A 236 -13.16 -23.95 -13.27
C ASP A 236 -12.34 -22.98 -14.12
N LYS A 237 -12.42 -21.67 -13.83
CA LYS A 237 -11.82 -20.59 -14.62
C LYS A 237 -10.97 -19.61 -13.81
N THR A 238 -10.71 -19.93 -12.56
CA THR A 238 -9.97 -19.05 -11.66
C THR A 238 -8.55 -18.84 -12.12
N ALA A 239 -8.14 -17.58 -12.12
CA ALA A 239 -6.77 -17.18 -12.32
C ALA A 239 -6.38 -16.05 -11.35
N MET A 240 -5.07 -15.85 -11.21
CA MET A 240 -4.50 -14.73 -10.47
C MET A 240 -3.37 -14.07 -11.27
N ALA A 241 -3.11 -12.80 -10.99
CA ALA A 241 -2.01 -12.04 -11.57
C ALA A 241 -1.18 -11.39 -10.46
N VAL A 242 0.13 -11.25 -10.64
CA VAL A 242 1.03 -10.72 -9.60
C VAL A 242 1.82 -9.53 -10.12
N LEU A 243 1.56 -8.35 -9.56
CA LEU A 243 2.36 -7.15 -9.74
C LEU A 243 3.31 -7.00 -8.54
N ARG A 244 4.62 -6.98 -8.80
CA ARG A 244 5.65 -6.69 -7.81
C ARG A 244 6.09 -5.23 -7.99
N GLY A 245 6.13 -4.46 -6.91
CA GLY A 245 6.47 -3.04 -6.93
C GLY A 245 5.30 -2.13 -6.58
N ILE A 246 5.59 -0.83 -6.54
CA ILE A 246 4.65 0.21 -6.11
C ILE A 246 3.94 0.82 -7.31
N VAL A 247 4.69 1.06 -8.39
CA VAL A 247 4.20 1.80 -9.56
C VAL A 247 3.39 0.87 -10.46
N VAL A 248 2.14 1.28 -10.76
CA VAL A 248 1.32 0.64 -11.79
C VAL A 248 1.80 1.11 -13.17
N PRO A 249 2.24 0.21 -14.07
CA PRO A 249 2.62 0.59 -15.43
C PRO A 249 1.45 1.21 -16.20
N GLU A 250 1.68 2.26 -16.98
CA GLU A 250 0.61 2.95 -17.72
C GLU A 250 -0.16 2.01 -18.65
N LYS A 251 0.54 1.12 -19.36
CA LYS A 251 -0.08 0.12 -20.22
C LYS A 251 -1.01 -0.85 -19.45
N LEU A 252 -0.72 -1.12 -18.18
CA LEU A 252 -1.61 -1.90 -17.33
C LEU A 252 -2.86 -1.10 -16.96
N ARG A 253 -2.75 0.21 -16.74
CA ARG A 253 -3.91 1.11 -16.56
C ARG A 253 -4.77 1.17 -17.81
N GLU A 254 -4.16 1.29 -18.99
CA GLU A 254 -4.85 1.29 -20.28
C GLU A 254 -5.60 -0.03 -20.50
N TYR A 255 -4.97 -1.17 -20.22
CA TYR A 255 -5.61 -2.48 -20.27
C TYR A 255 -6.82 -2.54 -19.34
N SER A 256 -6.68 -2.16 -18.08
CA SER A 256 -7.80 -2.14 -17.12
C SER A 256 -8.92 -1.20 -17.56
N ALA A 257 -8.59 0.00 -18.05
CA ALA A 257 -9.56 0.96 -18.55
C ALA A 257 -10.34 0.43 -19.76
N LYS A 258 -9.68 -0.36 -20.63
CA LYS A 258 -10.32 -1.05 -21.76
C LYS A 258 -11.22 -2.19 -21.28
N SER A 259 -10.76 -3.02 -20.33
CA SER A 259 -11.54 -4.12 -19.73
C SER A 259 -12.81 -3.67 -19.01
N LYS A 260 -12.91 -2.39 -18.63
CA LYS A 260 -14.14 -1.78 -18.09
C LYS A 260 -15.19 -1.44 -19.15
N ARG A 261 -14.82 -1.35 -20.43
CA ARG A 261 -15.65 -0.79 -21.51
C ARG A 261 -15.92 -1.76 -22.66
N THR A 262 -15.09 -2.79 -22.82
CA THR A 262 -15.20 -3.73 -23.93
C THR A 262 -15.02 -5.16 -23.46
N LEU A 263 -15.45 -6.11 -24.31
CA LEU A 263 -15.05 -7.51 -24.19
C LEU A 263 -13.55 -7.64 -24.49
N MET A 264 -12.90 -8.53 -23.76
CA MET A 264 -11.47 -8.78 -23.84
C MET A 264 -11.24 -10.27 -24.07
N GLU A 265 -10.13 -10.59 -24.72
CA GLU A 265 -9.71 -11.97 -24.97
C GLU A 265 -8.56 -12.35 -24.03
N VAL A 266 -8.43 -13.64 -23.72
CA VAL A 266 -7.37 -14.16 -22.83
C VAL A 266 -5.99 -13.91 -23.44
N GLU A 267 -5.85 -14.05 -24.75
CA GLU A 267 -4.59 -13.82 -25.48
C GLU A 267 -4.11 -12.38 -25.35
N GLU A 268 -5.04 -11.41 -25.27
CA GLU A 268 -4.70 -10.01 -25.04
C GLU A 268 -4.16 -9.82 -23.62
N ALA A 269 -4.81 -10.43 -22.61
CA ALA A 269 -4.32 -10.40 -21.22
C ALA A 269 -2.91 -11.00 -21.11
N GLU A 270 -2.70 -12.18 -21.70
CA GLU A 270 -1.40 -12.84 -21.69
C GLU A 270 -0.33 -12.04 -22.45
N GLY A 271 -0.70 -11.39 -23.56
CA GLY A 271 0.19 -10.50 -24.31
C GLY A 271 0.67 -9.32 -23.48
N VAL A 272 -0.25 -8.61 -22.83
CA VAL A 272 0.06 -7.48 -21.94
C VAL A 272 0.90 -7.94 -20.74
N ALA A 273 0.53 -9.06 -20.11
CA ALA A 273 1.27 -9.58 -18.96
C ALA A 273 2.73 -9.93 -19.33
N ARG A 274 2.94 -10.61 -20.46
CA ARG A 274 4.30 -10.94 -20.95
C ARG A 274 5.14 -9.69 -21.23
N GLU A 275 4.56 -8.69 -21.86
CA GLU A 275 5.27 -7.45 -22.18
C GLU A 275 5.69 -6.68 -20.92
N LEU A 276 4.84 -6.69 -19.90
CA LEU A 276 5.08 -5.97 -18.64
C LEU A 276 5.85 -6.80 -17.59
N GLY A 277 6.10 -8.09 -17.86
CA GLY A 277 6.70 -8.99 -16.88
C GLY A 277 5.79 -9.26 -15.67
N VAL A 278 4.47 -9.12 -15.84
CA VAL A 278 3.47 -9.47 -14.82
C VAL A 278 3.27 -10.99 -14.86
N GLU A 279 3.38 -11.64 -13.71
CA GLU A 279 3.15 -13.06 -13.60
C GLU A 279 1.64 -13.35 -13.65
N LEU A 280 1.23 -14.23 -14.55
CA LEU A 280 -0.17 -14.57 -14.77
C LEU A 280 -0.34 -16.08 -14.59
N ILE A 281 -1.10 -16.46 -13.57
CA ILE A 281 -1.15 -17.83 -13.05
C ILE A 281 -2.57 -18.37 -13.22
N GLU A 282 -2.67 -19.45 -13.95
CA GLU A 282 -3.88 -20.28 -14.02
C GLU A 282 -4.01 -21.11 -12.74
N VAL A 283 -5.14 -21.00 -12.04
CA VAL A 283 -5.40 -21.77 -10.82
C VAL A 283 -6.26 -22.98 -11.15
N THR A 284 -7.41 -22.74 -11.80
CA THR A 284 -8.31 -23.80 -12.29
C THR A 284 -8.66 -23.63 -13.77
N GLY A 285 -8.49 -22.43 -14.34
CA GLY A 285 -8.63 -22.20 -15.78
C GLY A 285 -8.23 -20.78 -16.23
N SER A 286 -8.30 -20.53 -17.52
CA SER A 286 -7.65 -19.37 -18.16
C SER A 286 -8.51 -18.11 -18.23
N GLN A 287 -9.83 -18.19 -18.15
CA GLN A 287 -10.73 -17.05 -18.38
C GLN A 287 -10.55 -15.93 -17.35
N GLY A 288 -10.38 -16.26 -16.06
CA GLY A 288 -10.13 -15.29 -15.00
C GLY A 288 -8.86 -14.45 -15.19
N LYS A 289 -7.96 -14.82 -16.13
CA LYS A 289 -6.75 -14.05 -16.42
C LYS A 289 -7.07 -12.60 -16.82
N ILE A 290 -8.19 -12.40 -17.50
CA ILE A 290 -8.63 -11.08 -17.97
C ILE A 290 -8.86 -10.14 -16.78
N GLY A 291 -9.76 -10.51 -15.86
CA GLY A 291 -10.06 -9.65 -14.72
C GLY A 291 -8.95 -9.64 -13.68
N ALA A 292 -8.23 -10.75 -13.48
CA ALA A 292 -7.09 -10.78 -12.57
C ALA A 292 -6.02 -9.75 -12.99
N LEU A 293 -5.70 -9.67 -14.28
CA LEU A 293 -4.78 -8.65 -14.78
C LEU A 293 -5.40 -7.24 -14.70
N ALA A 294 -6.69 -7.09 -15.04
CA ALA A 294 -7.37 -5.80 -15.00
C ALA A 294 -7.45 -5.22 -13.57
N ALA A 295 -7.56 -6.07 -12.54
CA ALA A 295 -7.60 -5.64 -11.16
C ALA A 295 -6.33 -4.88 -10.75
N LEU A 296 -5.17 -5.31 -11.27
CA LEU A 296 -3.87 -4.72 -10.96
C LEU A 296 -3.71 -3.29 -11.48
N GLY A 297 -4.34 -2.92 -12.60
CA GLY A 297 -4.16 -1.58 -13.18
C GLY A 297 -4.88 -0.45 -12.43
N LEU A 298 -5.82 -0.79 -11.54
CA LEU A 298 -6.65 0.18 -10.82
C LEU A 298 -6.59 0.02 -9.30
N TYR A 299 -5.73 -0.85 -8.78
CA TYR A 299 -5.67 -1.14 -7.34
C TYR A 299 -5.35 0.12 -6.50
N ASP A 300 -4.66 1.10 -7.05
CA ASP A 300 -4.30 2.35 -6.35
C ASP A 300 -5.22 3.53 -6.69
N ASP A 301 -6.32 3.27 -7.40
CA ASP A 301 -7.39 4.24 -7.69
C ASP A 301 -8.78 3.62 -7.42
N PRO A 302 -9.18 3.48 -6.13
CA PRO A 302 -10.42 2.82 -5.75
C PRO A 302 -11.69 3.48 -6.33
N GLU A 303 -11.67 4.79 -6.57
CA GLU A 303 -12.81 5.51 -7.16
C GLU A 303 -13.04 5.08 -8.61
N GLU A 304 -11.98 5.03 -9.42
CA GLU A 304 -12.05 4.55 -10.79
C GLU A 304 -12.27 3.03 -10.87
N ALA A 305 -11.69 2.26 -9.93
CA ALA A 305 -11.93 0.83 -9.80
C ALA A 305 -13.43 0.51 -9.64
N ALA A 306 -14.13 1.25 -8.77
CA ALA A 306 -15.56 1.06 -8.51
C ALA A 306 -16.48 1.65 -9.60
N ARG A 307 -16.00 2.62 -10.39
CA ARG A 307 -16.81 3.29 -11.42
C ARG A 307 -17.33 2.29 -12.46
N VAL A 308 -18.61 2.42 -12.80
CA VAL A 308 -19.27 1.62 -13.85
C VAL A 308 -19.25 2.42 -15.16
N TYR A 309 -18.93 1.76 -16.27
CA TYR A 309 -19.10 2.30 -17.62
C TYR A 309 -20.19 1.51 -18.35
N TYR A 310 -21.14 2.24 -18.93
CA TYR A 310 -22.30 1.71 -19.66
C TYR A 310 -22.42 2.43 -21.00
#